data_AF-A0A351YDK6-F1
#
_entry.id   AF-A0A351YDK6-F1
#
_cell.length_a   1.000
_cell.length_b   1.000
_cell.length_c   1.000
_cell.angle_alpha   90.00
_cell.angle_beta   90.00
_cell.angle_gamma   90.00
#
_symmetry.space_group_name_H-M   'P 1'
#
loop_
_entity.id
_entity.type
_entity.pdbx_description
1 polymer ?
#
loop_
_entity_poly.entity_id
_entity_poly.type
_entity_poly.pdbx_seq_one_letter_code
_entity_poly.pdbx_strand_id
1 'polypeptide(L)'
;MIMGGSRIAVRTAKLAPEYMKVKIIEKDLERCHRLTELINDDRVMIINGDGRDMDLLMEEGIENTEAFIALTGSSETNILACLAAKRTGVSKTVAEVENMAYISMAEGMDIGTIINKKMIAA
;
A
#
# COMPACT_ATOMS: atom_id res chain seq x y z
N MET A 1 3.39 -5.38 -2.82
CA MET A 1 3.81 -4.61 -1.63
C MET A 1 2.68 -3.68 -1.21
N ILE A 2 2.46 -3.52 0.10
CA ILE A 2 1.41 -2.68 0.67
C ILE A 2 2.07 -1.69 1.63
N MET A 3 1.79 -0.40 1.46
CA MET A 3 2.18 0.65 2.39
C MET A 3 1.00 0.98 3.31
N GLY A 4 1.23 0.89 4.61
CA GLY A 4 0.24 1.15 5.66
C GLY A 4 -0.52 -0.11 6.06
N GLY A 5 -0.55 -0.39 7.36
CA GLY A 5 -1.18 -1.55 7.96
C GLY A 5 -2.66 -1.35 8.27
N SER A 6 -3.44 -0.70 7.41
CA SER A 6 -4.85 -0.41 7.69
C SER A 6 -5.72 -1.69 7.79
N ARG A 7 -6.99 -1.55 8.19
CA ARG A 7 -7.93 -2.68 8.18
C ARG A 7 -8.13 -3.25 6.77
N ILE A 8 -8.00 -2.39 5.75
CA ILE A 8 -8.05 -2.80 4.34
C ILE A 8 -6.81 -3.64 4.03
N ALA A 9 -5.61 -3.21 4.45
CA ALA A 9 -4.37 -3.97 4.24
C ALA A 9 -4.45 -5.39 4.81
N VAL A 10 -4.98 -5.54 6.02
CA VAL A 10 -5.18 -6.86 6.65
C VAL A 10 -6.12 -7.74 5.82
N ARG A 11 -7.25 -7.19 5.35
CA ARG A 11 -8.20 -7.94 4.51
C ARG A 11 -7.61 -8.29 3.15
N THR A 12 -6.93 -7.34 2.51
CA THR A 12 -6.25 -7.52 1.23
C THR A 12 -5.19 -8.62 1.34
N ALA A 13 -4.38 -8.61 2.40
CA ALA A 13 -3.36 -9.64 2.62
C ALA A 13 -3.98 -11.03 2.81
N LYS A 14 -5.05 -11.15 3.60
CA LYS A 14 -5.76 -12.42 3.82
C LYS A 14 -6.47 -12.97 2.59
N LEU A 15 -6.98 -12.08 1.72
CA LEU A 15 -7.66 -12.45 0.48
C LEU A 15 -6.70 -12.61 -0.70
N ALA A 16 -5.41 -12.31 -0.51
CA ALA A 16 -4.42 -12.46 -1.56
C ALA A 16 -4.29 -13.95 -1.94
N PRO A 17 -4.33 -14.28 -3.26
CA PRO A 17 -4.16 -15.65 -3.74
C PRO A 17 -2.90 -16.32 -3.18
N GLU A 18 -2.94 -17.63 -2.98
CA GLU A 18 -1.85 -18.40 -2.33
C GLU A 18 -0.48 -18.21 -3.00
N TYR A 19 -0.45 -18.00 -4.31
CA TYR A 19 0.79 -17.79 -5.07
C TYR A 19 1.40 -16.39 -4.88
N MET A 20 0.68 -15.43 -4.29
CA MET A 20 1.18 -14.07 -4.04
C MET A 20 1.86 -13.99 -2.67
N LYS A 21 3.05 -13.40 -2.65
CA LYS A 21 3.74 -12.98 -1.43
C LYS A 21 3.42 -11.51 -1.14
N VAL A 22 3.08 -11.20 0.10
CA VAL A 22 2.69 -9.85 0.50
C VAL A 22 3.74 -9.29 1.46
N LYS A 23 4.23 -8.10 1.16
CA LYS A 23 5.03 -7.29 2.09
C LYS A 23 4.18 -6.11 2.55
N ILE A 24 4.05 -5.90 3.86
CA ILE A 24 3.35 -4.75 4.44
C ILE A 24 4.37 -3.87 5.17
N ILE A 25 4.51 -2.63 4.73
CA ILE A 25 5.34 -1.61 5.38
C ILE A 25 4.47 -0.83 6.37
N GLU A 26 4.85 -0.82 7.65
CA GLU A 26 4.14 -0.08 8.69
C GLU A 26 5.14 0.60 9.63
N LYS A 27 4.95 1.90 9.87
CA LYS A 27 5.88 2.70 10.68
C LYS A 27 5.71 2.47 12.17
N ASP A 28 4.49 2.17 12.61
CA ASP A 28 4.15 2.01 14.01
C ASP A 28 4.46 0.58 14.48
N LEU A 29 5.42 0.45 15.41
CA LEU A 29 5.91 -0.87 15.85
C LEU A 29 4.82 -1.67 16.57
N GLU A 30 4.02 -1.04 17.43
CA GLU A 30 2.88 -1.67 18.10
C GLU A 30 1.87 -2.21 17.09
N ARG A 31 1.60 -1.44 16.03
CA ARG A 31 0.77 -1.88 14.91
C ARG A 31 1.39 -3.04 14.16
N CYS A 32 2.70 -3.08 13.96
CA CYS A 32 3.39 -4.22 13.34
C CYS A 32 3.13 -5.51 14.12
N HIS A 33 3.31 -5.48 15.45
CA HIS A 33 3.01 -6.64 16.31
C HIS A 33 1.58 -7.12 16.15
N ARG A 34 0.62 -6.18 16.17
CA ARG A 34 -0.80 -6.49 15.95
C ARG A 34 -1.07 -7.06 14.56
N LEU A 35 -0.40 -6.57 13.52
CA LEU A 35 -0.57 -7.09 12.15
C LEU A 35 -0.12 -8.54 12.04
N THR A 36 1.01 -8.87 12.66
CA THR A 36 1.54 -10.24 12.70
C THR A 36 0.52 -11.20 13.33
N GLU A 37 -0.03 -10.84 14.49
CA GLU A 37 -1.07 -11.63 15.16
C GLU A 37 -2.37 -11.72 14.34
N LEU A 38 -2.82 -10.60 13.76
CA LEU A 38 -4.08 -10.54 13.04
C LEU A 38 -4.03 -11.32 11.73
N ILE A 39 -2.91 -11.28 11.00
CA ILE A 39 -2.77 -11.89 9.69
C ILE A 39 -2.44 -13.37 9.82
N ASN A 40 -1.44 -13.71 10.64
CA ASN A 40 -1.00 -15.08 10.93
C ASN A 40 -0.92 -15.96 9.66
N ASP A 41 -0.14 -15.49 8.68
CA ASP A 41 0.07 -16.13 7.37
C ASP A 41 1.53 -15.95 6.95
N ASP A 42 2.24 -17.06 6.74
CA ASP A 42 3.68 -17.07 6.44
C ASP A 42 4.03 -16.43 5.08
N ARG A 43 3.04 -16.20 4.22
CA ARG A 43 3.23 -15.49 2.94
C ARG A 43 3.30 -13.97 3.13
N VAL A 44 2.96 -13.49 4.33
CA VAL A 44 2.89 -12.07 4.63
C VAL A 44 4.05 -11.67 5.54
N MET A 45 4.90 -10.80 5.01
CA MET A 45 6.01 -10.21 5.74
C MET A 45 5.63 -8.80 6.21
N ILE A 46 5.72 -8.55 7.51
CA ILE A 46 5.51 -7.23 8.10
C ILE A 46 6.88 -6.58 8.34
N ILE A 47 7.07 -5.40 7.78
CA ILE A 47 8.32 -4.64 7.85
C ILE A 47 8.04 -3.37 8.62
N ASN A 48 8.75 -3.18 9.73
CA ASN A 48 8.65 -1.95 10.49
C ASN A 48 9.52 -0.87 9.84
N GLY A 49 8.90 0.15 9.26
CA GLY A 49 9.60 1.21 8.56
C GLY A 49 8.66 2.24 7.95
N ASP A 50 9.22 3.35 7.48
CA ASP A 50 8.44 4.40 6.83
C ASP A 50 8.30 4.10 5.34
N GLY A 51 7.09 3.84 4.86
CA GLY A 51 6.84 3.60 3.43
C GLY A 51 7.04 4.84 2.54
N ARG A 52 7.42 5.98 3.10
CA ARG A 52 7.89 7.17 2.36
C ARG A 52 9.39 7.15 2.11
N ASP A 53 10.13 6.29 2.80
CA ASP A 53 11.56 6.09 2.61
C ASP A 53 11.79 5.23 1.37
N MET A 54 12.22 5.87 0.28
CA MET A 54 12.46 5.17 -0.98
C MET A 54 13.65 4.22 -0.91
N ASP A 55 14.65 4.50 -0.09
CA ASP A 55 15.82 3.63 0.04
C ASP A 55 15.40 2.32 0.71
N LEU A 56 14.58 2.39 1.77
CA LEU A 56 13.95 1.22 2.38
C LEU A 56 13.12 0.42 1.36
N LEU A 57 12.29 1.09 0.55
CA LEU A 57 11.47 0.40 -0.45
C LEU A 57 12.32 -0.30 -1.51
N MET A 58 13.45 0.30 -1.91
CA MET A 58 14.41 -0.29 -2.85
C MET A 58 15.10 -1.50 -2.23
N GLU A 59 15.58 -1.40 -0.99
CA GLU A 59 16.15 -2.53 -0.24
C GLU A 59 15.16 -3.69 -0.13
N GLU A 60 13.87 -3.37 0.04
CA GLU A 60 12.78 -4.35 0.10
C GLU A 60 12.29 -4.85 -1.27
N GLY A 61 12.94 -4.42 -2.36
CA GLY A 61 12.71 -4.94 -3.70
C GLY A 61 11.45 -4.40 -4.38
N ILE A 62 11.11 -3.11 -4.18
CA ILE A 62 10.00 -2.47 -4.87
C ILE A 62 10.12 -2.54 -6.40
N GLU A 63 11.33 -2.51 -6.95
CA GLU A 63 11.59 -2.66 -8.39
C GLU A 63 11.11 -4.00 -8.96
N ASN A 64 11.11 -5.05 -8.13
CA ASN A 64 10.67 -6.40 -8.48
C ASN A 64 9.20 -6.65 -8.09
N THR A 65 8.49 -5.62 -7.61
CA THR A 65 7.11 -5.74 -7.17
C THR A 65 6.15 -5.51 -8.33
N GLU A 66 5.25 -6.47 -8.56
CA GLU A 66 4.23 -6.34 -9.61
C GLU A 66 3.14 -5.33 -9.23
N ALA A 67 2.75 -5.28 -7.95
CA ALA A 67 1.69 -4.41 -7.45
C ALA A 67 2.07 -3.68 -6.15
N PHE A 68 1.92 -2.36 -6.13
CA PHE A 68 2.10 -1.51 -4.95
C PHE A 68 0.77 -0.87 -4.54
N ILE A 69 0.40 -1.01 -3.28
CA ILE A 69 -0.89 -0.54 -2.74
C ILE A 69 -0.64 0.40 -1.57
N ALA A 70 -1.10 1.64 -1.65
CA ALA A 70 -0.96 2.63 -0.59
C ALA A 70 -2.27 2.82 0.17
N LEU A 71 -2.29 2.38 1.43
CA LEU A 71 -3.46 2.29 2.30
C LEU A 71 -3.25 3.01 3.65
N THR A 72 -2.51 4.12 3.64
CA THR A 72 -2.32 4.96 4.83
C THR A 72 -3.52 5.89 5.03
N GLY A 73 -3.62 6.51 6.21
CA GLY A 73 -4.66 7.50 6.50
C GLY A 73 -4.52 8.84 5.76
N SER A 74 -3.45 9.04 4.99
CA SER A 74 -3.20 10.27 4.24
C SER A 74 -3.32 10.01 2.75
N SER A 75 -4.33 10.60 2.11
CA SER A 75 -4.52 10.49 0.66
C SER A 75 -3.35 11.09 -0.12
N GLU A 76 -2.77 12.20 0.36
CA GLU A 76 -1.58 12.82 -0.26
C GLU A 76 -0.38 11.87 -0.23
N THR A 77 -0.14 11.23 0.92
CA THR A 77 0.93 10.24 1.07
C THR A 77 0.71 9.05 0.15
N ASN A 78 -0.52 8.59 0.02
CA ASN A 78 -0.84 7.45 -0.85
C ASN A 78 -0.62 7.77 -2.33
N ILE A 79 -1.06 8.95 -2.78
CA ILE A 79 -0.86 9.43 -4.16
C ILE A 79 0.63 9.54 -4.48
N LEU A 80 1.40 10.20 -3.61
CA LEU A 80 2.84 10.41 -3.84
C LEU A 80 3.62 9.10 -3.81
N ALA A 81 3.32 8.19 -2.89
CA ALA A 81 3.98 6.89 -2.82
C ALA A 81 3.67 6.04 -4.06
N CYS A 82 2.43 6.01 -4.54
CA CYS A 82 2.08 5.32 -5.78
C CYS A 82 2.78 5.94 -7.00
N LEU A 83 2.89 7.27 -7.07
CA LEU A 83 3.65 7.93 -8.13
C LEU A 83 5.13 7.52 -8.10
N ALA A 84 5.75 7.50 -6.93
CA ALA A 84 7.15 7.09 -6.76
C ALA A 84 7.34 5.62 -7.14
N ALA A 85 6.50 4.71 -6.64
CA ALA A 85 6.51 3.29 -6.97
C ALA A 85 6.36 3.03 -8.49
N LYS A 86 5.51 3.80 -9.17
CA LYS A 86 5.35 3.64 -10.61
C LYS A 86 6.62 4.03 -11.37
N ARG A 87 7.35 5.05 -10.89
CA ARG A 87 8.65 5.44 -11.46
C ARG A 87 9.75 4.42 -11.24
N THR A 88 9.64 3.55 -10.22
CA THR A 88 10.56 2.43 -10.00
C THR A 88 10.23 1.19 -10.83
N GLY A 89 9.23 1.26 -11.73
CA GLY A 89 8.88 0.16 -12.63
C GLY A 89 7.73 -0.74 -12.16
N VAL A 90 7.08 -0.42 -11.03
CA VAL A 90 5.92 -1.20 -10.56
C VAL A 90 4.79 -1.14 -11.58
N SER A 91 4.30 -2.31 -12.00
CA SER A 91 3.31 -2.43 -13.08
C SER A 91 1.91 -1.96 -12.68
N LYS A 92 1.53 -2.16 -11.42
CA LYS A 92 0.20 -1.84 -10.88
C LYS A 92 0.33 -1.07 -9.59
N THR A 93 -0.28 0.10 -9.55
CA THR A 93 -0.31 0.96 -8.36
C THR A 93 -1.75 1.24 -7.97
N VAL A 94 -2.05 1.19 -6.68
CA VAL A 94 -3.40 1.41 -6.13
C VAL A 94 -3.31 2.34 -4.93
N ALA A 95 -3.98 3.49 -4.97
CA ALA A 95 -4.01 4.45 -3.87
C ALA A 95 -5.40 4.55 -3.25
N GLU A 96 -5.49 4.44 -1.92
CA GLU A 96 -6.71 4.83 -1.20
C GLU A 96 -6.77 6.36 -1.09
N VAL A 97 -7.82 6.95 -1.66
CA VAL A 97 -8.06 8.40 -1.64
C VAL A 97 -9.47 8.67 -1.15
N GLU A 98 -9.60 9.35 -0.01
CA GLU A 98 -10.92 9.69 0.54
C GLU A 98 -11.46 11.02 0.01
N ASN A 99 -10.57 11.99 -0.23
CA ASN A 99 -10.96 13.34 -0.63
C ASN A 99 -11.22 13.39 -2.15
N MET A 100 -12.46 13.72 -2.53
CA MET A 100 -12.87 13.85 -3.94
C MET A 100 -12.03 14.87 -4.71
N ALA A 101 -11.60 15.97 -4.07
CA ALA A 101 -10.75 16.97 -4.71
C ALA A 101 -9.40 16.41 -5.16
N TYR A 102 -8.89 15.38 -4.46
CA TYR A 102 -7.62 14.75 -4.78
C TYR A 102 -7.73 13.67 -5.85
N ILE A 103 -8.94 13.15 -6.11
CA ILE A 103 -9.16 12.14 -7.15
C ILE A 103 -8.81 12.72 -8.52
N SER A 104 -9.40 13.87 -8.88
CA SER A 104 -9.15 14.49 -10.20
C SER A 104 -7.68 14.85 -10.41
N MET A 105 -6.97 15.27 -9.34
CA MET A 105 -5.54 15.54 -9.42
C MET A 105 -4.74 14.26 -9.65
N ALA A 106 -5.05 13.20 -8.89
CA ALA A 106 -4.37 11.92 -8.95
C ALA A 106 -4.55 11.22 -10.31
N GLU A 107 -5.73 11.31 -10.93
CA GLU A 107 -5.99 10.79 -12.28
C GLU A 107 -5.06 11.44 -13.32
N GLY A 108 -4.80 12.76 -13.20
CA GLY A 108 -3.88 13.48 -14.09
C GLY A 108 -2.40 13.14 -13.89
N MET A 109 -2.04 12.51 -12.77
CA MET A 109 -0.66 12.18 -12.40
C MET A 109 -0.24 10.76 -12.80
N ASP A 110 -1.12 10.03 -13.51
CA ASP A 110 -0.90 8.64 -13.94
C ASP A 110 -0.52 7.70 -12.79
N ILE A 111 -1.08 7.88 -11.59
CA ILE A 111 -0.70 7.07 -10.41
C ILE A 111 -1.27 5.65 -10.42
N GLY A 112 -1.98 5.23 -11.47
CA GLY A 112 -2.67 3.94 -11.55
C GLY A 112 -4.11 4.02 -11.03
N THR A 113 -4.52 3.03 -10.24
CA THR A 113 -5.90 2.90 -9.77
C THR A 113 -6.12 3.70 -8.49
N ILE A 114 -7.25 4.40 -8.41
CA ILE A 114 -7.68 5.11 -7.20
C ILE A 114 -8.90 4.39 -6.61
N ILE A 115 -8.89 4.20 -5.29
CA ILE A 115 -10.02 3.64 -4.55
C ILE A 115 -10.51 4.65 -3.52
N ASN A 116 -11.79 5.02 -3.59
CA ASN A 116 -12.45 5.80 -2.55
C ASN A 116 -13.45 4.92 -1.80
N LYS A 117 -13.13 4.55 -0.56
CA LYS A 117 -14.01 3.70 0.27
C LYS A 117 -15.37 4.33 0.59
N LYS A 118 -15.49 5.66 0.62
CA LYS A 118 -16.75 6.37 0.90
C LYS A 118 -17.72 6.26 -0.28
N MET A 119 -17.22 6.24 -1.51
CA MET A 119 -18.06 6.06 -2.70
C MET A 119 -18.58 4.62 -2.84
N ILE A 120 -17.81 3.63 -2.39
CA ILE A 120 -18.15 2.20 -2.55
C ILE A 120 -19.11 1.72 -1.46
N ALA A 121 -19.13 2.37 -0.30
CA ALA A 121 -20.00 2.03 0.82
C ALA A 121 -21.34 2.79 0.84
N ALA A 122 -21.57 3.68 -0.14
CA ALA A 122 -22.81 4.44 -0.30
C ALA A 122 -23.81 3.67 -1.16
#